data_AF-A0A270NLA7-F1
#
_entry.id   AF-A0A270NLA7-F1
#
_cell.length_a   1.000
_cell.length_b   1.000
_cell.length_c   1.000
_cell.angle_alpha   90.00
_cell.angle_beta   90.00
_cell.angle_gamma   90.00
#
_symmetry.space_group_name_H-M   'P 1'
#
loop_
_entity.id
_entity.type
_entity.pdbx_description
1 polymer ?
#
loop_
_entity_poly.entity_id
_entity_poly.type
_entity_poly.pdbx_seq_one_letter_code
_entity_poly.pdbx_strand_id
1 'polypeptide(L)'
;MKRLVTLKVGLLFPLLMAGGCAAEESRGEKGWEGLERCVTTIETYVQETRGWKREMYRIAEESSGTADIGFSVQHVHDRVLLPEGGLKSFHVDLDQRCSRVIRESHYQ
;
A
#
# COMPACT_ATOMS: atom_id res chain seq x y z
N MET A 1 -2.19 75.41 -3.75
CA MET A 1 -1.17 75.02 -4.74
C MET A 1 -0.53 73.70 -4.30
N LYS A 2 -0.66 72.67 -5.16
CA LYS A 2 0.05 71.37 -5.24
C LYS A 2 0.70 70.82 -3.96
N ARG A 3 0.16 69.73 -3.41
CA ARG A 3 0.96 68.62 -2.84
C ARG A 3 0.35 67.27 -3.20
N LEU A 4 1.23 66.48 -3.81
CA LEU A 4 1.13 65.11 -4.27
C LEU A 4 0.79 64.17 -3.09
N VAL A 5 -0.16 63.24 -3.25
CA VAL A 5 -0.22 62.07 -2.37
C VAL A 5 -0.42 60.79 -3.20
N THR A 6 0.66 60.03 -3.16
CA THR A 6 1.00 58.69 -3.62
C THR A 6 -0.16 57.70 -3.79
N LEU A 7 -0.29 57.17 -5.01
CA LEU A 7 -1.12 56.02 -5.36
C LEU A 7 -0.54 54.76 -4.69
N LYS A 8 -1.24 54.20 -3.70
CA LYS A 8 -0.87 52.89 -3.11
C LYS A 8 -1.24 51.77 -4.10
N VAL A 9 -0.24 51.25 -4.80
CA VAL A 9 -0.32 49.97 -5.51
C VAL A 9 -0.45 48.87 -4.44
N GLY A 10 -1.68 48.45 -4.18
CA GLY A 10 -1.96 47.27 -3.34
C GLY A 10 -1.57 46.03 -4.12
N LEU A 11 -0.44 45.43 -3.75
CA LEU A 11 0.03 44.15 -4.26
C LEU A 11 -1.06 43.08 -4.05
N LEU A 12 -1.47 42.45 -5.16
CA LEU A 12 -2.12 41.16 -5.20
C LEU A 12 -1.21 40.12 -4.56
N PHE A 13 -1.62 39.57 -3.41
CA PHE A 13 -1.04 38.33 -2.87
C PHE A 13 -1.90 37.16 -3.31
N PRO A 14 -1.44 36.29 -4.23
CA PRO A 14 -2.10 35.01 -4.44
C PRO A 14 -1.82 34.12 -3.23
N LEU A 15 -2.87 33.70 -2.53
CA LEU A 15 -2.81 32.60 -1.58
C LEU A 15 -2.50 31.32 -2.37
N LEU A 16 -1.22 30.96 -2.42
CA LEU A 16 -0.76 29.68 -2.92
C LEU A 16 -1.27 28.58 -2.00
N MET A 17 -2.13 27.74 -2.58
CA MET A 17 -2.59 26.47 -2.04
C MET A 17 -1.38 25.59 -1.72
N ALA A 18 -1.06 25.41 -0.44
CA ALA A 18 -0.20 24.31 0.02
C ALA A 18 -1.09 23.13 0.44
N GLY A 19 -1.77 22.51 -0.53
CA GLY A 19 -2.33 21.18 -0.38
C GLY A 19 -1.20 20.16 -0.44
N GLY A 20 -0.47 20.01 0.66
CA GLY A 20 0.66 19.09 0.79
C GLY A 20 0.37 17.96 1.76
N CYS A 21 -0.54 17.04 1.41
CA CYS A 21 -0.49 15.69 1.97
C CYS A 21 0.50 14.87 1.14
N ALA A 22 1.78 15.17 1.28
CA ALA A 22 2.86 14.28 0.87
C ALA A 22 3.49 13.75 2.15
N ALA A 23 2.85 12.74 2.76
CA ALA A 23 3.55 11.86 3.67
C ALA A 23 4.45 10.97 2.80
N GLU A 24 5.63 11.48 2.45
CA GLU A 24 6.74 10.61 2.05
C GLU A 24 7.20 9.91 3.32
N GLU A 25 6.61 8.76 3.61
CA GLU A 25 7.17 7.86 4.60
C GLU A 25 8.44 7.25 4.00
N SER A 26 9.56 7.65 4.58
CA SER A 26 10.89 7.16 4.29
C SER A 26 10.88 5.63 4.31
N ARG A 27 11.07 5.04 3.11
CA ARG A 27 11.35 3.62 2.91
C ARG A 27 12.45 3.20 3.88
N GLY A 28 12.06 2.62 5.02
CA GLY A 28 13.00 1.87 5.83
C GLY A 28 13.58 0.79 4.92
N GLU A 29 14.90 0.80 4.74
CA GLU A 29 15.64 -0.25 4.05
C GLU A 29 15.37 -1.61 4.70
N LYS A 30 14.24 -2.24 4.36
CA LYS A 30 14.18 -3.69 4.32
C LYS A 30 14.80 -4.06 2.99
N GLY A 31 16.11 -4.31 3.01
CA GLY A 31 16.83 -4.84 1.86
C GLY A 31 16.14 -6.10 1.31
N TRP A 32 16.54 -6.48 0.09
CA TRP A 32 15.99 -7.62 -0.66
C TRP A 32 15.78 -8.90 0.18
N GLU A 33 16.70 -9.22 1.11
CA GLU A 33 16.60 -10.37 2.01
C GLU A 33 15.38 -10.31 2.96
N GLY A 34 15.00 -9.12 3.42
CA GLY A 34 13.83 -8.94 4.28
C GLY A 34 12.54 -9.27 3.53
N LEU A 35 12.46 -8.88 2.26
CA LEU A 35 11.31 -9.15 1.38
C LEU A 35 11.18 -10.65 1.07
N GLU A 36 12.28 -11.33 0.76
CA GLU A 36 12.28 -12.78 0.47
C GLU A 36 11.72 -13.60 1.64
N ARG A 37 12.06 -13.22 2.88
CA ARG A 37 11.52 -13.87 4.08
C ARG A 37 10.00 -13.70 4.16
N CYS A 38 9.48 -12.50 3.94
CA CYS A 38 8.03 -12.24 3.96
C CYS A 38 7.31 -13.07 2.91
N VAL A 39 7.84 -13.09 1.68
CA VAL A 39 7.29 -13.90 0.59
C VAL A 39 7.26 -15.38 0.97
N THR A 40 8.34 -15.92 1.52
CA THR A 40 8.42 -17.34 1.95
C THR A 40 7.38 -17.68 3.01
N THR A 41 7.18 -16.79 4.00
CA THR A 41 6.15 -16.97 5.03
C THR A 41 4.74 -16.98 4.43
N ILE A 42 4.46 -16.10 3.47
CA ILE A 42 3.16 -16.05 2.78
C ILE A 42 2.97 -17.32 1.94
N GLU A 43 3.99 -17.76 1.20
CA GLU A 43 3.89 -18.97 0.38
C GLU A 43 3.57 -20.21 1.22
N THR A 44 4.24 -20.34 2.37
CA THR A 44 3.96 -21.41 3.35
C THR A 44 2.51 -21.32 3.84
N TYR A 45 2.07 -20.13 4.24
CA TYR A 45 0.71 -19.91 4.73
C TYR A 45 -0.36 -20.26 3.69
N VAL A 46 -0.17 -19.85 2.43
CA VAL A 46 -1.08 -20.16 1.32
C VAL A 46 -1.14 -21.66 1.06
N GLN A 47 0.02 -22.34 1.08
CA GLN A 47 0.09 -23.78 0.90
C GLN A 47 -0.65 -24.53 2.03
N GLU A 48 -0.48 -24.11 3.28
CA GLU A 48 -1.09 -24.75 4.45
C GLU A 48 -2.61 -24.51 4.53
N THR A 49 -3.07 -23.31 4.20
CA THR A 49 -4.47 -22.90 4.41
C THR A 49 -5.38 -23.09 3.20
N ARG A 50 -4.81 -23.13 1.99
CA ARG A 50 -5.55 -23.23 0.73
C ARG A 50 -5.08 -24.38 -0.17
N GLY A 51 -3.87 -24.89 0.03
CA GLY A 51 -3.28 -25.92 -0.83
C GLY A 51 -2.99 -25.44 -2.25
N TRP A 52 -2.89 -24.11 -2.47
CA TRP A 52 -2.62 -23.56 -3.79
C TRP A 52 -1.17 -23.72 -4.17
N LYS A 53 -0.93 -24.11 -5.42
CA LYS A 53 0.41 -24.14 -5.99
C LYS A 53 0.89 -22.73 -6.33
N ARG A 54 2.21 -22.53 -6.39
CA ARG A 54 2.84 -21.22 -6.57
C ARG A 54 2.41 -20.49 -7.85
N GLU A 55 2.10 -21.25 -8.90
CA GLU A 55 1.63 -20.73 -10.18
C GLU A 55 0.20 -20.15 -10.14
N MET A 56 -0.60 -20.53 -9.13
CA MET A 56 -2.01 -20.13 -9.01
C MET A 56 -2.19 -18.73 -8.43
N TYR A 57 -1.12 -18.09 -7.96
CA TYR A 57 -1.21 -16.75 -7.38
C TYR A 57 0.04 -15.91 -7.60
N ARG A 58 -0.07 -14.63 -7.27
CA ARG A 58 1.02 -13.65 -7.19
C ARG A 58 0.97 -12.98 -5.82
N ILE A 59 2.15 -12.64 -5.30
CA ILE A 59 2.29 -11.87 -4.08
C ILE A 59 2.81 -10.49 -4.49
N ALA A 60 2.17 -9.43 -4.00
CA ALA A 60 2.66 -8.07 -4.17
C ALA A 60 2.56 -7.33 -2.85
N GLU A 61 3.62 -6.59 -2.51
CA GLU A 61 3.60 -5.70 -1.35
C GLU A 61 2.51 -4.64 -1.54
N GLU A 62 1.70 -4.44 -0.52
CA GLU A 62 0.76 -3.34 -0.44
C GLU A 62 1.24 -2.43 0.68
N SER A 63 1.44 -1.14 0.40
CA SER A 63 1.77 -0.19 1.45
C SER A 63 0.63 -0.20 2.46
N SER A 64 0.85 -0.81 3.61
CA SER A 64 -0.08 -0.69 4.72
C SER A 64 0.17 0.69 5.32
N GLY A 65 -0.86 1.52 5.47
CA GLY A 65 -0.75 2.79 6.22
C GLY A 65 -0.59 2.56 7.73
N THR A 66 -0.04 1.42 8.14
CA THR A 66 0.03 0.93 9.52
C THR A 66 1.44 0.41 9.82
N ALA A 67 1.72 0.09 11.09
CA ALA A 67 3.01 -0.43 11.53
C ALA A 67 3.32 -1.87 11.04
N ASP A 68 2.35 -2.53 10.41
CA ASP A 68 2.43 -3.90 9.90
C ASP A 68 2.83 -3.94 8.42
N ILE A 69 3.37 -5.07 7.97
CA ILE A 69 3.81 -5.23 6.56
C ILE A 69 2.70 -5.92 5.78
N GLY A 70 2.07 -5.18 4.88
CA GLY A 70 0.92 -5.63 4.11
C GLY A 70 1.31 -6.25 2.76
N PHE A 71 0.62 -7.32 2.37
CA PHE A 71 0.76 -7.95 1.06
C PHE A 71 -0.59 -8.37 0.50
N SER A 72 -0.74 -8.22 -0.82
CA SER A 72 -1.81 -8.89 -1.58
C SER A 72 -1.37 -10.27 -2.03
N VAL A 73 -2.26 -11.24 -1.87
CA VAL A 73 -2.20 -12.56 -2.49
C VAL A 73 -3.27 -12.61 -3.58
N GLN A 74 -2.84 -12.49 -4.83
CA GLN A 74 -3.70 -12.34 -6.00
C GLN A 74 -3.84 -13.67 -6.74
N HIS A 75 -5.01 -14.31 -6.65
CA HIS A 75 -5.28 -15.56 -7.33
C HIS A 75 -5.46 -15.34 -8.85
N VAL A 76 -4.92 -16.21 -9.68
CA VAL A 76 -4.91 -16.01 -11.15
C VAL A 76 -6.31 -15.99 -11.79
N HIS A 77 -7.28 -16.68 -11.19
CA HIS A 77 -8.67 -16.69 -11.68
C HIS A 77 -9.43 -15.39 -11.40
N ASP A 78 -8.96 -14.55 -10.47
CA ASP A 78 -9.65 -13.29 -10.12
C ASP A 78 -9.40 -12.18 -11.15
N ARG A 79 -8.55 -12.44 -12.14
CA ARG A 79 -8.34 -11.56 -13.28
C ARG A 79 -9.45 -11.64 -14.33
N VAL A 80 -10.47 -12.47 -14.09
CA VAL A 80 -11.61 -12.74 -14.98
C VAL A 80 -12.91 -12.56 -14.18
N LEU A 81 -14.06 -12.42 -14.87
CA LEU A 81 -15.41 -12.28 -14.31
C LEU A 81 -15.55 -12.94 -12.94
N LEU A 82 -16.01 -12.17 -11.94
CA LEU A 82 -16.09 -12.58 -10.53
C LEU A 82 -16.63 -14.01 -10.41
N PRO A 83 -15.83 -14.96 -9.89
CA PRO A 83 -16.26 -16.35 -9.81
C PRO A 83 -17.41 -16.49 -8.80
N GLU A 84 -18.24 -17.52 -8.99
CA GLU A 84 -19.26 -17.89 -8.00
C GLU A 84 -18.57 -18.14 -6.65
N GLY A 85 -18.91 -17.32 -5.65
CA GLY A 85 -18.24 -17.32 -4.33
C GLY A 85 -17.35 -16.10 -4.05
N GLY A 86 -17.23 -15.15 -4.98
CA GLY A 86 -16.46 -13.91 -4.79
C GLY A 86 -14.98 -14.06 -5.10
N LEU A 87 -14.20 -12.99 -4.85
CA LEU A 87 -12.76 -12.99 -5.09
C LEU A 87 -12.06 -14.02 -4.20
N LYS A 88 -11.18 -14.82 -4.78
CA LYS A 88 -10.29 -15.72 -4.04
C LYS A 88 -9.13 -14.96 -3.40
N SER A 89 -8.74 -13.85 -3.98
CA SER A 89 -7.62 -13.00 -3.57
C SER A 89 -7.89 -12.39 -2.21
N PHE A 90 -6.83 -12.14 -1.47
CA PHE A 90 -6.92 -11.61 -0.12
C PHE A 90 -5.67 -10.81 0.23
N HIS A 91 -5.81 -9.98 1.25
CA HIS A 91 -4.74 -9.24 1.88
C HIS A 91 -4.25 -9.99 3.12
N VAL A 92 -2.94 -9.96 3.37
CA VAL A 92 -2.33 -10.44 4.60
C VAL A 92 -1.43 -9.38 5.22
N ASP A 93 -1.48 -9.27 6.53
CA ASP A 93 -0.51 -8.55 7.33
C ASP A 93 0.44 -9.53 7.99
N LEU A 94 1.73 -9.24 7.93
CA LEU A 94 2.77 -9.97 8.65
C LEU A 94 3.25 -9.16 9.84
N ASP A 95 3.77 -9.88 10.84
CA ASP A 95 4.53 -9.22 11.90
C ASP A 95 5.78 -8.52 11.31
N GLN A 96 6.35 -7.59 12.08
CA GLN A 96 7.48 -6.78 11.63
C GLN A 96 8.73 -7.61 11.25
N ARG A 97 8.81 -8.86 11.72
CA ARG A 97 9.93 -9.79 11.48
C ARG A 97 9.67 -10.74 10.32
N CYS A 98 8.51 -10.66 9.66
CA CYS A 98 8.07 -11.61 8.67
C CYS A 98 8.20 -13.06 9.15
N SER A 99 7.73 -13.33 10.37
CA SER A 99 7.76 -14.67 10.96
C SER A 99 6.43 -15.41 10.86
N ARG A 100 5.33 -14.67 10.76
CA ARG A 100 3.97 -15.21 10.61
C ARG A 100 3.01 -14.18 10.04
N VAL A 101 1.93 -14.69 9.44
CA VAL A 101 0.72 -13.92 9.14
C VAL A 101 -0.02 -13.65 10.45
N ILE A 102 -0.34 -12.38 10.71
CA ILE A 102 -1.07 -11.94 11.91
C ILE A 102 -2.53 -11.59 11.62
N ARG A 103 -2.85 -11.26 10.36
CA ARG A 103 -4.20 -10.95 9.91
C ARG A 103 -4.37 -11.33 8.44
N GLU A 104 -5.56 -11.82 8.11
CA GLU A 104 -6.04 -12.01 6.74
C GLU A 104 -7.33 -11.19 6.57
N SER A 105 -7.50 -10.54 5.42
CA SER A 105 -8.76 -9.90 5.04
C SER A 105 -9.06 -10.13 3.57
N HIS A 106 -10.33 -10.40 3.26
CA HIS A 106 -10.78 -10.66 1.89
C HIS A 106 -11.13 -9.35 1.18
N TYR A 107 -10.85 -9.28 -0.12
CA TYR A 107 -11.33 -8.19 -0.96
C TYR A 107 -12.83 -8.34 -1.22
N GLN A 108 -13.54 -7.20 -1.24
CA GLN A 108 -14.98 -7.12 -1.51
C GLN A 108 -15.28 -7.09 -3.02
#